data_AF-A0A699UDQ7-F1
#
_entry.id   AF-A0A699UDQ7-F1
#
_cell.length_a   1.000
_cell.length_b   1.000
_cell.length_c   1.000
_cell.angle_alpha   90.00
_cell.angle_beta   90.00
_cell.angle_gamma   90.00
#
_symmetry.space_group_name_H-M   'P 1'
#
loop_
_entity.id
_entity.type
_entity.pdbx_description
1 polymer ?
#
loop_
_entity_poly.entity_id
_entity_poly.type
_entity_poly.pdbx_seq_one_letter_code
_entity_poly.pdbx_strand_id
1 'polypeptide(L)'
;VTVFEHPELTAPGSQDQLDANTREVLHDGTVFFPYVGRIQAGGKTVSQIREQLRMGLAPQYTEVKVDVKVLRYNSQRDGDYLHLNSNSKNKIYVLGEVQRPQVISFSTTSVTLLEALGTSGGLSPDAADGEAVYVIRAQDATHAATVYHLNAKKPTAYALAKGFE
;
A
#
# COMPACT_ATOMS: atom_id res chain seq x y z
N VAL A 1 -21.23 -0.52 3.09
CA VAL A 1 -22.53 0.21 3.17
C VAL A 1 -23.02 0.06 4.57
N THR A 2 -23.43 1.15 5.22
CA THR A 2 -23.88 1.14 6.60
C THR A 2 -25.33 1.59 6.65
N VAL A 3 -26.19 0.80 7.28
CA VAL A 3 -27.58 1.15 7.57
C VAL A 3 -27.70 1.31 9.07
N PHE A 4 -27.93 2.54 9.52
CA PHE A 4 -28.06 2.82 10.95
C PHE A 4 -29.29 2.11 11.51
N GLU A 5 -29.20 1.69 12.78
CA GLU A 5 -30.27 0.98 13.50
C GLU A 5 -30.63 -0.40 12.90
N HIS A 6 -29.92 -0.82 11.84
CA HIS A 6 -30.05 -2.10 11.15
C HIS A 6 -28.70 -2.80 11.00
N PRO A 7 -28.12 -3.35 12.10
CA PRO A 7 -26.85 -4.07 12.05
C PRO A 7 -26.89 -5.28 11.11
N GLU A 8 -28.05 -5.91 10.95
CA GLU A 8 -28.30 -7.03 10.04
C GLU A 8 -28.08 -6.69 8.56
N LEU A 9 -28.17 -5.42 8.19
CA LEU A 9 -27.92 -4.92 6.83
C LEU A 9 -26.49 -4.38 6.65
N THR A 10 -25.86 -3.97 7.74
CA THR A 10 -24.53 -3.36 7.78
C THR A 10 -23.41 -4.39 7.74
N ALA A 11 -23.58 -5.56 8.35
CA ALA A 11 -22.54 -6.58 8.48
C ALA A 11 -23.12 -8.02 8.47
N PRO A 12 -22.89 -8.83 7.41
CA PRO A 12 -23.22 -10.26 7.46
C PRO A 12 -22.22 -11.09 8.30
N GLY A 13 -21.27 -10.49 9.03
CA GLY A 13 -20.21 -11.18 9.78
C GLY A 13 -19.63 -10.35 10.94
N SER A 14 -18.66 -10.92 11.67
CA SER A 14 -18.04 -10.38 12.89
C SER A 14 -17.55 -8.93 12.74
N GLN A 15 -17.86 -8.10 13.75
CA GLN A 15 -17.71 -6.64 13.80
C GLN A 15 -16.28 -6.09 13.57
N ASP A 16 -15.24 -6.93 13.63
CA ASP A 16 -13.84 -6.51 13.60
C ASP A 16 -13.18 -6.46 12.21
N GLN A 17 -13.91 -6.79 11.14
CA GLN A 17 -13.35 -6.76 9.79
C GLN A 17 -14.02 -5.64 8.98
N LEU A 18 -13.33 -4.51 8.83
CA LEU A 18 -13.77 -3.40 7.94
C LEU A 18 -14.08 -3.87 6.50
N ASP A 19 -13.49 -5.00 6.09
CA ASP A 19 -13.77 -5.65 4.82
C ASP A 19 -15.12 -6.39 4.78
N ALA A 20 -15.68 -6.83 5.92
CA ALA A 20 -16.94 -7.57 5.98
C ALA A 20 -18.18 -6.73 5.61
N ASN A 21 -18.10 -5.41 5.78
CA ASN A 21 -19.18 -4.47 5.42
C ASN A 21 -19.03 -3.92 3.99
N THR A 22 -18.02 -4.42 3.26
CA THR A 22 -17.75 -4.03 1.87
C THR A 22 -18.64 -4.84 0.95
N ARG A 23 -19.37 -4.13 0.08
CA ARG A 23 -20.14 -4.75 -1.00
C ARG A 23 -19.38 -4.51 -2.30
N GLU A 24 -18.98 -5.61 -2.94
CA GLU A 24 -18.28 -5.56 -4.21
C GLU A 24 -19.24 -5.20 -5.35
N VAL A 25 -18.77 -4.35 -6.26
CA VAL A 25 -19.46 -4.06 -7.51
C VAL A 25 -18.97 -5.06 -8.54
N LEU A 26 -19.89 -5.84 -9.11
CA LEU A 26 -19.61 -6.85 -10.12
C LEU A 26 -19.16 -6.22 -11.44
N HIS A 27 -18.62 -7.06 -12.34
CA HIS A 27 -18.09 -6.65 -13.64
C HIS A 27 -19.14 -5.95 -14.55
N ASP A 28 -20.43 -6.25 -14.38
CA ASP A 28 -21.54 -5.57 -15.08
C ASP A 28 -21.89 -4.19 -14.48
N GLY A 29 -21.14 -3.77 -13.46
CA GLY A 29 -21.36 -2.52 -12.74
C GLY A 29 -22.48 -2.59 -11.71
N THR A 30 -22.99 -3.78 -11.36
CA THR A 30 -24.06 -3.92 -10.37
C THR A 30 -23.55 -4.31 -8.99
N VAL A 31 -24.31 -3.96 -7.96
CA VAL A 31 -24.11 -4.40 -6.57
C VAL A 31 -25.39 -5.04 -6.06
N PHE A 32 -25.29 -6.13 -5.31
CA PHE A 32 -26.44 -6.75 -4.66
C PHE A 32 -26.61 -6.20 -3.24
N PHE A 33 -27.84 -5.84 -2.88
CA PHE A 33 -28.22 -5.46 -1.53
C PHE A 33 -29.48 -6.21 -1.08
N PRO A 34 -29.50 -6.84 0.11
CA PRO A 34 -30.67 -7.56 0.61
C PRO A 34 -31.95 -6.71 0.57
N TYR A 35 -33.09 -7.32 0.22
CA TYR A 35 -34.41 -6.70 0.07
C TYR A 35 -34.56 -5.66 -1.06
N VAL A 36 -33.48 -5.05 -1.53
CA VAL A 36 -33.47 -4.12 -2.67
C VAL A 36 -33.13 -4.84 -3.99
N GLY A 37 -32.34 -5.91 -3.92
CA GLY A 37 -31.89 -6.67 -5.08
C GLY A 37 -30.64 -6.08 -5.74
N ARG A 38 -30.51 -6.27 -7.07
CA ARG A 38 -29.38 -5.76 -7.85
C ARG A 38 -29.56 -4.28 -8.17
N ILE A 39 -28.54 -3.49 -7.90
CA ILE A 39 -28.51 -2.03 -8.10
C ILE A 39 -27.38 -1.71 -9.07
N GLN A 40 -27.65 -0.92 -10.12
CA GLN A 40 -26.60 -0.39 -10.98
C GLN A 40 -25.78 0.65 -10.22
N ALA A 41 -24.52 0.36 -9.92
CA ALA A 41 -23.57 1.25 -9.26
C ALA A 41 -22.60 1.91 -10.25
N GLY A 42 -22.23 1.20 -11.33
CA GLY A 42 -21.36 1.71 -12.39
C GLY A 42 -21.94 2.98 -13.03
N GLY A 43 -21.13 4.03 -13.09
CA GLY A 43 -21.53 5.33 -13.63
C GLY A 43 -22.38 6.20 -12.69
N LYS A 44 -22.71 5.74 -11.48
CA LYS A 44 -23.46 6.51 -10.48
C LYS A 44 -22.55 7.14 -9.43
N THR A 45 -23.00 8.27 -8.88
CA THR A 45 -22.37 8.85 -7.69
C THR A 45 -22.80 8.11 -6.42
N VAL A 46 -21.98 8.22 -5.38
CA VAL A 46 -22.29 7.68 -4.05
C VAL A 46 -23.64 8.17 -3.54
N SER A 47 -23.94 9.46 -3.72
CA SER A 47 -25.22 10.06 -3.33
C SER A 47 -26.42 9.45 -4.06
N GLN A 48 -26.27 9.14 -5.35
CA GLN A 48 -27.32 8.47 -6.13
C GLN A 48 -27.56 7.03 -5.66
N ILE A 49 -26.49 6.29 -5.34
CA ILE A 49 -26.59 4.93 -4.80
C ILE A 49 -27.26 4.94 -3.42
N ARG A 50 -26.87 5.89 -2.56
CA ARG A 50 -27.48 6.07 -1.23
C ARG A 50 -28.99 6.30 -1.33
N GLU A 51 -29.42 7.17 -2.23
CA GLU A 51 -30.85 7.46 -2.40
C GLU A 51 -31.63 6.25 -2.96
N GLN A 52 -31.03 5.51 -3.91
CA GLN A 52 -31.65 4.29 -4.44
C GLN A 52 -31.80 3.21 -3.36
N LEU A 53 -30.80 3.04 -2.49
CA LEU A 53 -30.88 2.13 -1.35
C LEU A 53 -31.95 2.57 -0.35
N ARG A 54 -32.02 3.86 -0.03
CA ARG A 54 -33.04 4.42 0.86
C ARG A 54 -34.45 4.14 0.34
N MET A 55 -34.70 4.39 -0.95
CA MET A 55 -36.00 4.13 -1.58
C MET A 55 -36.33 2.63 -1.64
N GLY A 56 -35.34 1.78 -1.92
CA GLY A 56 -35.53 0.33 -2.00
C GLY A 56 -35.81 -0.33 -0.66
N LEU A 57 -35.30 0.24 0.44
CA LEU A 57 -35.52 -0.27 1.80
C LEU A 57 -36.77 0.31 2.47
N ALA A 58 -37.28 1.45 1.99
CA ALA A 58 -38.46 2.12 2.55
C ALA A 58 -39.73 1.26 2.66
N PRO A 59 -40.03 0.29 1.75
CA PRO A 59 -41.22 -0.56 1.89
C PRO A 59 -41.12 -1.56 3.05
N GLN A 60 -39.90 -1.88 3.51
CA GLN A 60 -39.64 -2.87 4.55
C GLN A 60 -39.23 -2.25 5.89
N TYR A 61 -38.77 -0.99 5.88
CA TYR A 61 -38.18 -0.34 7.04
C TYR A 61 -38.64 1.12 7.14
N THR A 62 -39.11 1.53 8.31
CA THR A 62 -39.53 2.91 8.60
C THR A 62 -38.32 3.74 9.01
N GLU A 63 -38.06 4.87 8.32
CA GLU A 63 -36.94 5.80 8.59
C GLU A 63 -35.51 5.23 8.38
N VAL A 64 -35.25 4.72 7.17
CA VAL A 64 -33.92 4.17 6.82
C VAL A 64 -32.86 5.26 6.65
N LYS A 65 -31.84 5.26 7.50
CA LYS A 65 -30.62 6.08 7.34
C LYS A 65 -29.50 5.22 6.76
N VAL A 66 -29.09 5.54 5.54
CA VAL A 66 -28.03 4.80 4.81
C VAL A 66 -26.81 5.69 4.61
N ASP A 67 -25.63 5.16 4.94
CA ASP A 67 -24.34 5.72 4.55
C ASP A 67 -23.62 4.80 3.57
N VAL A 68 -23.06 5.40 2.52
CA VAL A 68 -22.35 4.69 1.46
C VAL A 68 -20.98 5.34 1.31
N LYS A 69 -19.92 4.53 1.40
CA LYS A 69 -18.54 4.97 1.24
C LYS A 69 -17.82 4.02 0.30
N VAL A 70 -17.01 4.58 -0.60
CA VAL A 70 -16.10 3.81 -1.44
C VAL A 70 -14.87 3.47 -0.62
N LEU A 71 -14.64 2.17 -0.40
CA LEU A 71 -13.49 1.68 0.38
C LEU A 71 -12.31 1.29 -0.52
N ARG A 72 -12.58 0.70 -1.70
CA ARG A 72 -11.58 0.28 -2.67
C ARG A 72 -12.09 0.52 -4.09
N TYR A 73 -11.19 0.93 -4.99
CA TYR A 73 -11.47 1.00 -6.42
C TYR A 73 -10.89 -0.24 -7.09
N ASN A 74 -11.72 -1.28 -7.27
CA ASN A 74 -11.35 -2.52 -7.96
C ASN A 74 -11.75 -2.50 -9.44
N SER A 75 -12.05 -1.33 -10.00
CA SER A 75 -12.45 -1.14 -11.39
C SER A 75 -11.27 -1.31 -12.36
N GLN A 76 -10.57 -2.45 -12.32
CA GLN A 76 -9.75 -2.87 -13.45
C GLN A 76 -10.71 -3.23 -14.57
N ARG A 77 -10.69 -2.45 -15.66
CA ARG A 77 -11.40 -2.82 -16.87
C ARG A 77 -10.74 -4.06 -17.48
N ASP A 78 -11.51 -4.84 -18.23
CA ASP A 78 -10.94 -5.89 -19.07
C ASP A 78 -9.99 -5.22 -20.08
N GLY A 79 -8.69 -5.46 -19.94
CA GLY A 79 -7.62 -4.75 -20.67
C GLY A 79 -6.83 -3.70 -19.88
N ASP A 80 -7.20 -3.39 -18.63
CA ASP A 80 -6.29 -2.69 -17.71
C ASP A 80 -5.16 -3.63 -17.32
N TYR A 81 -4.06 -3.56 -18.07
CA TYR A 81 -2.76 -3.95 -17.55
C TYR A 81 -2.40 -2.97 -16.43
N LEU A 82 -2.87 -3.23 -15.21
CA LEU A 82 -2.15 -2.71 -14.05
C LEU A 82 -0.79 -3.41 -14.06
N HIS A 83 0.18 -2.76 -14.70
CA HIS A 83 1.57 -2.94 -14.34
C HIS A 83 1.68 -2.39 -12.92
N LEU A 84 1.25 -3.18 -11.94
CA LEU A 84 1.88 -3.16 -10.65
C LEU A 84 3.32 -3.49 -11.00
N ASN A 85 4.15 -2.46 -11.11
CA ASN A 85 5.58 -2.66 -10.93
C ASN A 85 5.64 -3.31 -9.56
N SER A 86 5.69 -4.63 -9.53
CA SER A 86 6.11 -5.34 -8.35
C SER A 86 7.48 -4.75 -8.12
N ASN A 87 7.59 -3.91 -7.09
CA ASN A 87 8.84 -3.31 -6.68
C ASN A 87 9.86 -4.40 -6.26
N SER A 88 9.57 -5.69 -6.50
CA SER A 88 10.54 -6.78 -6.68
C SER A 88 11.76 -6.43 -7.52
N LYS A 89 11.73 -5.40 -8.38
CA LYS A 89 12.93 -4.93 -9.10
C LYS A 89 13.83 -4.00 -8.27
N ASN A 90 13.31 -3.38 -7.23
CA ASN A 90 14.04 -2.45 -6.39
C ASN A 90 14.71 -3.22 -5.25
N LYS A 91 15.98 -3.57 -5.48
CA LYS A 91 16.82 -4.31 -4.53
C LYS A 91 18.05 -3.49 -4.19
N ILE A 92 18.34 -3.37 -2.90
CA ILE A 92 19.63 -2.92 -2.39
C ILE A 92 20.42 -4.14 -1.96
N TYR A 93 21.65 -4.26 -2.43
CA TYR A 93 22.57 -5.30 -2.03
C TYR A 93 23.51 -4.72 -1.00
N VAL A 94 23.42 -5.19 0.25
CA VAL A 94 24.33 -4.80 1.32
C VAL A 94 25.34 -5.92 1.49
N LEU A 95 26.60 -5.60 1.19
CA LEU A 95 27.72 -6.54 1.13
C LEU A 95 28.88 -6.02 2.00
N GLY A 96 29.84 -6.90 2.32
CA GLY A 96 31.02 -6.57 3.11
C GLY A 96 30.81 -6.71 4.61
N GLU A 97 31.58 -5.94 5.40
CA GLU A 97 31.66 -6.02 6.86
C GLU A 97 30.48 -5.31 7.56
N VAL A 98 29.28 -5.80 7.32
CA VAL A 98 28.07 -5.47 8.08
C VAL A 98 27.69 -6.67 8.95
N GLN A 99 26.91 -6.45 10.01
CA GLN A 99 26.49 -7.55 10.88
C GLN A 99 25.72 -8.64 10.13
N ARG A 100 24.90 -8.25 9.14
CA ARG A 100 24.07 -9.18 8.33
C ARG A 100 24.05 -8.76 6.86
N PRO A 101 25.00 -9.25 6.04
CA PRO A 101 24.99 -9.04 4.60
C PRO A 101 23.70 -9.63 4.00
N GLN A 102 22.96 -8.84 3.23
CA GLN A 102 21.65 -9.25 2.74
C GLN A 102 21.19 -8.43 1.53
N VAL A 103 20.12 -8.93 0.90
CA VAL A 103 19.39 -8.20 -0.15
C VAL A 103 18.13 -7.61 0.46
N ILE A 104 18.01 -6.30 0.43
CA ILE A 104 16.85 -5.57 0.92
C ILE A 104 15.94 -5.29 -0.27
N SER A 105 14.75 -5.90 -0.26
CA SER A 105 13.69 -5.61 -1.23
C SER A 105 12.78 -4.54 -0.63
N PHE A 106 12.46 -3.50 -1.39
CA PHE A 106 11.65 -2.38 -0.89
C PHE A 106 10.56 -2.01 -1.86
N SER A 107 9.39 -1.67 -1.31
CA SER A 107 8.23 -1.23 -2.07
C SER A 107 8.04 0.28 -2.08
N THR A 108 8.86 1.03 -1.35
CA THR A 108 8.81 2.48 -1.27
C THR A 108 9.53 3.13 -2.45
N THR A 109 9.26 4.42 -2.68
CA THR A 109 9.91 5.21 -3.74
C THR A 109 11.40 5.43 -3.48
N SER A 110 11.82 5.48 -2.20
CA SER A 110 13.21 5.65 -1.77
C SER A 110 13.52 4.81 -0.52
N VAL A 111 14.81 4.51 -0.31
CA VAL A 111 15.37 3.95 0.92
C VAL A 111 16.67 4.67 1.19
N THR A 112 16.85 5.15 2.42
CA THR A 112 18.04 5.88 2.82
C THR A 112 19.22 4.94 3.11
N LEU A 113 20.45 5.43 2.98
CA LEU A 113 21.64 4.67 3.37
C LEU A 113 21.58 4.24 4.84
N LEU A 114 21.04 5.09 5.72
CA LEU A 114 20.88 4.75 7.14
C LEU A 114 19.93 3.56 7.34
N GLU A 115 18.80 3.52 6.64
CA GLU A 115 17.85 2.40 6.72
C GLU A 115 18.45 1.11 6.19
N ALA A 116 19.21 1.17 5.08
CA ALA A 116 19.89 0.00 4.52
C ALA A 116 20.93 -0.58 5.48
N LEU A 117 21.77 0.28 6.08
CA LEU A 117 22.74 -0.13 7.10
C LEU A 117 22.04 -0.65 8.35
N GLY A 118 21.03 0.06 8.86
CA GLY A 118 20.28 -0.33 10.05
C GLY A 118 19.58 -1.68 9.91
N THR A 119 18.94 -1.94 8.76
CA THR A 119 18.33 -3.24 8.43
C THR A 119 19.38 -4.36 8.42
N SER A 120 20.59 -4.04 7.99
CA SER A 120 21.75 -4.94 8.00
C SER A 120 22.42 -5.09 9.36
N GLY A 121 21.89 -4.45 10.41
CA GLY A 121 22.47 -4.45 11.76
C GLY A 121 23.63 -3.47 11.95
N GLY A 122 23.90 -2.62 10.96
CA GLY A 122 25.02 -1.69 10.97
C GLY A 122 26.34 -2.33 10.57
N LEU A 123 27.40 -1.50 10.59
CA LEU A 123 28.78 -1.94 10.37
C LEU A 123 29.21 -2.89 11.49
N SER A 124 30.00 -3.92 11.14
CA SER A 124 30.60 -4.81 12.12
C SER A 124 31.55 -4.02 13.04
N PRO A 125 31.32 -3.96 14.36
CA PRO A 125 32.18 -3.19 15.26
C PRO A 125 33.60 -3.77 15.37
N ASP A 126 33.76 -5.06 15.08
CA ASP A 126 35.01 -5.79 15.27
C ASP A 126 35.88 -5.83 14.00
N ALA A 127 35.27 -5.70 12.82
CA ALA A 127 35.94 -5.95 11.54
C ALA A 127 35.76 -4.84 10.49
N ALA A 128 34.74 -3.97 10.63
CA ALA A 128 34.46 -2.97 9.61
C ALA A 128 35.42 -1.79 9.70
N ASP A 129 35.93 -1.36 8.55
CA ASP A 129 36.53 -0.04 8.43
C ASP A 129 35.43 1.01 8.22
N GLY A 130 35.16 1.79 9.27
CA GLY A 130 34.20 2.88 9.23
C GLY A 130 34.55 3.98 8.22
N GLU A 131 35.80 4.07 7.76
CA GLU A 131 36.18 4.99 6.68
C GLU A 131 35.83 4.46 5.30
N ALA A 132 35.46 3.19 5.14
CA ALA A 132 35.31 2.51 3.85
C ALA A 132 33.86 2.13 3.51
N VAL A 133 32.91 3.04 3.71
CA VAL A 133 31.50 2.81 3.32
C VAL A 133 31.23 3.39 1.94
N TYR A 134 30.79 2.55 1.00
CA TYR A 134 30.55 2.94 -0.38
C TYR A 134 29.11 2.66 -0.82
N VAL A 135 28.55 3.57 -1.61
CA VAL A 135 27.30 3.34 -2.35
C VAL A 135 27.60 3.39 -3.83
N ILE A 136 27.28 2.32 -4.53
CA ILE A 136 27.53 2.19 -5.97
C ILE A 136 26.17 2.18 -6.67
N ARG A 137 25.95 3.15 -7.56
CA ARG A 137 24.71 3.32 -8.32
C ARG A 137 24.99 3.30 -9.81
N ALA A 138 24.40 2.35 -10.53
CA ALA A 138 24.39 2.33 -11.99
C ALA A 138 22.99 2.71 -12.49
N GLN A 139 22.89 3.63 -13.46
CA GLN A 139 21.60 3.98 -14.08
C GLN A 139 21.16 2.91 -15.08
N ASP A 140 22.10 2.38 -15.87
CA ASP A 140 21.91 1.26 -16.79
C ASP A 140 23.26 0.60 -17.09
N ALA A 141 23.26 -0.47 -17.90
CA ALA A 141 24.48 -1.19 -18.28
C ALA A 141 25.43 -0.38 -19.19
N THR A 142 24.99 0.77 -19.69
CA THR A 142 25.71 1.60 -20.67
C THR A 142 26.35 2.84 -20.05
N HIS A 143 25.89 3.28 -18.88
CA HIS A 143 26.44 4.41 -18.14
C HIS A 143 27.43 3.94 -17.07
N ALA A 144 28.48 4.74 -16.84
CA ALA A 144 29.43 4.50 -15.77
C ALA A 144 28.73 4.54 -14.40
N ALA A 145 29.08 3.60 -13.52
CA ALA A 145 28.56 3.59 -12.16
C ALA A 145 29.06 4.83 -11.38
N THR A 146 28.15 5.47 -10.66
CA THR A 146 28.49 6.52 -9.71
C THR A 146 28.81 5.89 -8.36
N VAL A 147 29.95 6.25 -7.79
CA VAL A 147 30.38 5.77 -6.47
C VAL A 147 30.36 6.93 -5.49
N TYR A 148 29.61 6.76 -4.40
CA TYR A 148 29.59 7.67 -3.26
C TYR A 148 30.35 7.04 -2.12
N HIS A 149 30.99 7.88 -1.33
CA HIS A 149 31.83 7.47 -0.21
C HIS A 149 31.37 8.18 1.06
N LEU A 150 31.14 7.40 2.11
CA LEU A 150 30.81 7.89 3.44
C LEU A 150 31.91 7.48 4.41
N ASN A 151 32.51 8.46 5.09
CA ASN A 151 33.35 8.20 6.24
C ASN A 151 32.47 8.13 7.49
N ALA A 152 32.10 6.91 7.89
CA ALA A 152 31.24 6.58 9.02
C ALA A 152 31.98 6.39 10.36
N LYS A 153 33.29 6.74 10.45
CA LYS A 153 34.06 6.66 11.70
C LYS A 153 33.52 7.56 12.79
N LYS A 154 32.90 8.68 12.40
CA LYS A 154 32.20 9.60 13.32
C LYS A 154 30.70 9.31 13.32
N PRO A 155 30.05 9.19 14.49
CA PRO A 155 28.60 8.99 14.56
C PRO A 155 27.77 10.05 13.83
N THR A 156 28.28 11.27 13.67
CA THR A 156 27.62 12.34 12.93
C THR A 156 27.46 12.04 11.43
N ALA A 157 28.28 11.15 10.86
CA ALA A 157 28.16 10.73 9.47
C ALA A 157 26.84 10.00 9.19
N TYR A 158 26.26 9.33 10.19
CA TYR A 158 24.94 8.69 10.06
C TYR A 158 23.81 9.70 9.87
N ALA A 159 23.99 10.96 10.29
CA ALA A 159 23.04 12.03 9.98
C ALA A 159 23.03 12.36 8.48
N LEU A 160 24.18 12.29 7.81
CA LEU A 160 24.26 12.43 6.34
C LEU A 160 23.64 11.21 5.65
N ALA A 161 23.89 10.00 6.17
CA ALA A 161 23.30 8.77 5.66
C ALA A 161 21.75 8.76 5.73
N LYS A 162 21.17 9.45 6.71
CA LYS A 162 19.71 9.62 6.83
C LYS A 162 19.10 10.44 5.69
N GLY A 163 19.86 11.38 5.11
CA GLY A 163 19.39 12.22 4.01
C GLY A 163 19.80 11.72 2.63
N PHE A 164 20.49 10.59 2.54
CA PHE A 164 21.04 10.06 1.30
C PHE A 164 20.12 8.96 0.76
N GLU A 165 19.46 9.22 -0.37
CA GLU A 165 18.53 8.31 -1.07
C GLU A 165 19.07 7.81 -2.42
#